data_AF-A0A7C5MKE3-F1
#
_entry.id   AF-A0A7C5MKE3-F1
#
_cell.length_a   1.000
_cell.length_b   1.000
_cell.length_c   1.000
_cell.angle_alpha   90.00
_cell.angle_beta   90.00
_cell.angle_gamma   90.00
#
_symmetry.space_group_name_H-M   'P 1'
#
loop_
_entity.id
_entity.type
_entity.pdbx_description
1 polymer ?
#
loop_
_entity_poly.entity_id
_entity_poly.type
_entity_poly.pdbx_seq_one_letter_code
_entity_poly.pdbx_strand_id
1 'polypeptide(L)'
;MVKSWGIKGKNYSPSPAYQKQLKELLGQFTYRLDTNYAKIDRIQHTGLAKFKLDVLGTKMHGHTLKEWSKMIADKEKDTLGLIKNLM
;
A
#
# COMPACT_ATOMS: atom_id res chain seq x y z
N MET A 1 -17.76 8.00 -4.16
CA MET A 1 -16.76 7.78 -5.22
C MET A 1 -16.28 6.34 -5.30
N VAL A 2 -15.59 5.76 -4.30
CA VAL A 2 -15.07 4.36 -4.38
C VAL A 2 -16.15 3.31 -4.68
N LYS A 3 -17.40 3.51 -4.22
CA LYS A 3 -18.54 2.63 -4.54
C LYS A 3 -18.82 2.50 -6.04
N SER A 4 -18.44 3.49 -6.87
CA SER A 4 -18.64 3.44 -8.32
C SER A 4 -17.54 2.69 -9.07
N TRP A 5 -16.48 2.22 -8.38
CA TRP A 5 -15.38 1.45 -8.99
C TRP A 5 -15.71 -0.03 -9.16
N GLY A 6 -16.97 -0.42 -8.91
CA GLY A 6 -17.47 -1.78 -9.03
C GLY A 6 -17.24 -2.63 -7.78
N ILE A 7 -17.70 -3.89 -7.83
CA ILE A 7 -17.68 -4.84 -6.71
C ILE A 7 -16.25 -5.11 -6.20
N LYS A 8 -15.28 -5.09 -7.12
CA LYS A 8 -13.85 -5.27 -6.83
C LYS A 8 -13.10 -3.95 -6.66
N GLY A 9 -13.79 -2.81 -6.60
CA GLY A 9 -13.16 -1.49 -6.55
C GLY A 9 -12.30 -1.22 -5.31
N LYS A 10 -12.42 -2.05 -4.27
CA LYS A 10 -11.55 -2.00 -3.07
C LYS A 10 -10.36 -2.97 -3.14
N ASN A 11 -10.33 -3.85 -4.13
CA ASN A 11 -9.21 -4.76 -4.32
C ASN A 11 -8.10 -4.00 -5.04
N TYR A 12 -6.90 -4.00 -4.45
CA TYR A 12 -5.75 -3.37 -5.09
C TYR A 12 -5.48 -3.98 -6.47
N SER A 13 -5.14 -3.13 -7.44
CA SER A 13 -4.68 -3.53 -8.77
C SER A 13 -3.52 -2.66 -9.23
N PRO A 14 -2.45 -3.23 -9.80
CA PRO A 14 -1.37 -2.45 -10.40
C PRO A 14 -1.76 -1.83 -11.77
N SER A 15 -2.97 -2.06 -12.27
CA SER A 15 -3.36 -1.59 -13.60
C SER A 15 -3.35 -0.05 -13.71
N PRO A 16 -2.96 0.52 -14.86
CA PRO A 16 -2.92 1.97 -15.03
C PRO A 16 -4.26 2.67 -14.74
N ALA A 17 -5.37 2.04 -15.12
CA ALA A 17 -6.72 2.57 -14.87
C ALA A 17 -7.05 2.67 -13.37
N TYR A 18 -6.76 1.62 -12.60
CA TYR A 18 -6.98 1.64 -11.14
C TYR A 18 -6.05 2.64 -10.45
N GLN A 19 -4.78 2.71 -10.87
CA GLN A 19 -3.82 3.65 -10.31
C GLN A 19 -4.21 5.11 -10.61
N LYS A 20 -4.82 5.39 -11.77
CA LYS A 20 -5.39 6.71 -12.08
C LYS A 20 -6.53 7.07 -11.12
N GLN A 21 -7.51 6.18 -10.95
CA GLN A 21 -8.62 6.36 -10.01
C GLN A 21 -8.14 6.59 -8.58
N LEU A 22 -7.11 5.84 -8.15
CA LEU A 22 -6.49 6.01 -6.84
C LEU A 22 -5.85 7.38 -6.69
N LYS A 23 -5.08 7.86 -7.68
CA LYS A 23 -4.49 9.21 -7.66
C LYS A 23 -5.55 10.32 -7.59
N GLU A 24 -6.63 10.19 -8.34
CA GLU A 24 -7.76 11.13 -8.30
C GLU A 24 -8.44 11.16 -6.94
N LEU A 25 -8.65 10.00 -6.31
CA LEU A 25 -9.16 9.90 -4.94
C LEU A 25 -8.23 10.55 -3.94
N LEU A 26 -6.94 10.23 -4.02
CA LEU A 26 -5.92 10.78 -3.12
C LEU A 26 -5.83 12.31 -3.24
N GLY A 27 -5.94 12.85 -4.45
CA GLY A 27 -5.93 14.30 -4.70
C GLY A 27 -7.11 15.07 -4.12
N GLN A 28 -8.20 14.41 -3.72
CA GLN A 28 -9.34 15.06 -3.07
C GLN A 28 -9.11 15.37 -1.59
N PHE A 29 -8.08 14.77 -0.99
CA PHE A 29 -7.75 15.02 0.40
C PHE A 29 -6.57 15.99 0.45
N THR A 30 -6.80 17.16 1.04
CA THR A 30 -5.75 18.17 1.32
C THR A 30 -4.60 17.62 2.18
N TYR A 31 -4.83 16.46 2.80
CA TYR A 31 -3.90 15.74 3.65
C TYR A 31 -2.75 15.15 2.82
N ARG A 32 -1.54 15.71 2.95
CA ARG A 32 -0.34 15.19 2.28
C ARG A 32 0.03 13.80 2.81
N LEU A 33 0.24 12.86 1.89
CA LEU A 33 0.38 11.43 2.17
C LEU A 33 1.79 11.04 2.62
N ASP A 34 2.80 11.80 2.19
CA ASP A 34 4.22 11.59 2.48
C ASP A 34 4.55 11.71 3.98
N THR A 35 3.96 12.69 4.66
CA THR A 35 4.27 13.00 6.06
C THR A 35 3.32 12.35 7.06
N ASN A 36 2.09 12.07 6.67
CA ASN A 36 1.06 11.61 7.60
C ASN A 36 1.01 10.09 7.74
N TYR A 37 1.25 9.32 6.69
CA TYR A 37 1.35 7.86 6.84
C TYR A 37 2.55 7.43 7.68
N ALA A 38 3.69 8.13 7.53
CA ALA A 38 4.85 7.93 8.40
C ALA A 38 4.57 8.26 9.87
N LYS A 39 3.52 9.05 10.14
CA LYS A 39 3.08 9.45 11.48
C LYS A 39 1.81 8.72 11.93
N ILE A 40 1.32 7.72 11.20
CA ILE A 40 0.07 7.04 11.53
C ILE A 40 0.08 6.46 12.95
N ASP A 41 1.26 6.03 13.42
CA ASP A 41 1.45 5.51 14.78
C ASP A 41 1.31 6.59 15.86
N ARG A 42 1.50 7.88 15.53
CA ARG A 42 1.39 9.01 16.47
C ARG A 42 -0.07 9.41 16.76
N ILE A 43 -1.01 8.99 15.92
CA ILE A 43 -2.44 9.36 16.03
C ILE A 43 -3.14 8.52 17.12
N GLN A 44 -2.53 7.42 17.59
CA GLN A 44 -3.04 6.56 18.68
C GLN A 44 -4.53 6.15 18.54
N HIS A 45 -4.97 5.91 17.30
CA HIS A 45 -6.35 5.52 16.99
C HIS A 45 -6.43 4.04 16.63
N THR A 46 -7.24 3.28 17.36
CA THR A 46 -7.37 1.81 17.20
C THR A 46 -7.77 1.40 15.79
N GLY A 47 -8.69 2.14 15.16
CA GLY A 47 -9.08 1.90 13.77
C GLY A 47 -7.94 2.11 12.77
N LEU A 48 -7.03 3.06 13.02
CA LEU A 48 -5.88 3.28 12.15
C LEU A 48 -4.80 2.22 12.38
N ALA A 49 -4.61 1.78 13.62
CA ALA A 49 -3.73 0.66 13.94
C ALA A 49 -4.21 -0.63 13.26
N LYS A 50 -5.51 -0.93 13.34
CA LYS A 50 -6.11 -2.07 12.63
C LYS A 50 -5.94 -1.95 11.12
N PHE A 51 -6.27 -0.79 10.54
CA PHE A 51 -6.10 -0.55 9.11
C PHE A 51 -4.64 -0.77 8.66
N LYS A 52 -3.67 -0.25 9.41
CA LYS A 52 -2.24 -0.47 9.14
C LYS A 52 -1.88 -1.95 9.14
N LEU A 53 -2.35 -2.71 10.13
CA LEU A 53 -2.11 -4.16 10.21
C LEU A 53 -2.73 -4.90 9.03
N ASP A 54 -3.98 -4.57 8.67
CA ASP A 54 -4.69 -5.19 7.55
C ASP A 54 -3.96 -4.92 6.21
N VAL A 55 -3.48 -3.69 5.98
CA VAL A 55 -2.68 -3.34 4.79
C VAL A 55 -1.35 -4.09 4.80
N LEU A 56 -0.59 -4.03 5.90
CA LEU A 56 0.72 -4.68 6.00
C LEU A 56 0.66 -6.21 5.87
N GLY A 57 -0.46 -6.82 6.26
CA GLY A 57 -0.74 -8.25 6.10
C GLY A 57 -1.21 -8.66 4.70
N THR A 58 -1.48 -7.71 3.79
CA THR A 58 -1.89 -8.03 2.43
C THR A 58 -0.77 -8.77 1.70
N LYS A 59 -1.09 -9.93 1.10
CA LYS A 59 -0.14 -10.72 0.33
C LYS A 59 -0.07 -10.24 -1.12
N MET A 60 1.15 -10.07 -1.61
CA MET A 60 1.46 -9.75 -2.99
C MET A 60 2.68 -10.59 -3.41
N HIS A 61 2.53 -11.38 -4.47
CA HIS A 61 3.57 -12.31 -4.94
C HIS A 61 4.14 -13.23 -3.83
N GLY A 62 3.26 -13.85 -3.04
CA GLY A 62 3.65 -14.82 -2.01
C GLY A 62 4.12 -14.22 -0.68
N HIS A 63 4.47 -12.92 -0.64
CA HIS A 63 4.91 -12.23 0.57
C HIS A 63 3.92 -11.16 1.01
N THR A 64 3.87 -10.87 2.31
CA THR A 64 3.14 -9.73 2.85
C THR A 64 3.81 -8.40 2.50
N LEU A 65 3.07 -7.31 2.45
CA LEU A 65 3.65 -5.98 2.26
C LEU A 65 4.68 -5.61 3.34
N LYS A 66 4.50 -6.12 4.58
CA LYS A 66 5.48 -5.95 5.66
C LYS A 66 6.81 -6.64 5.35
N GLU A 67 6.77 -7.85 4.82
CA GLU A 67 7.98 -8.60 4.44
C GLU A 67 8.68 -7.91 3.27
N TRP A 68 7.93 -7.47 2.26
CA TRP A 68 8.46 -6.66 1.17
C TRP A 68 9.16 -5.39 1.67
N SER A 69 8.51 -4.65 2.58
CA SER A 69 9.09 -3.44 3.18
C SER A 69 10.42 -3.74 3.88
N LYS A 70 10.53 -4.87 4.58
CA LYS A 70 11.79 -5.29 5.23
C LYS A 70 12.86 -5.66 4.21
N MET A 71 12.50 -6.41 3.16
CA MET A 71 13.44 -6.83 2.13
C MET A 71 14.00 -5.65 1.32
N ILE A 72 13.17 -4.64 1.03
CA ILE A 72 13.59 -3.44 0.28
C ILE A 72 14.50 -2.54 1.14
N ALA A 73 14.24 -2.48 2.44
CA ALA A 73 15.06 -1.68 3.37
C ALA A 73 16.42 -2.32 3.69
N ASP A 74 16.57 -3.62 3.42
CA ASP A 74 17.78 -4.38 3.67
C ASP A 74 18.84 -4.07 2.59
N LYS A 75 19.86 -3.30 2.97
CA LYS A 75 20.91 -2.83 2.05
C LYS A 75 21.83 -3.95 1.55
N GLU A 76 21.85 -5.10 2.22
CA GLU A 76 22.68 -6.24 1.86
C GLU A 76 21.98 -7.19 0.89
N LYS A 77 20.65 -7.07 0.74
CA LYS A 77 19.89 -7.89 -0.21
C LYS A 77 19.89 -7.28 -1.59
N ASP A 78 20.22 -8.10 -2.58
CA ASP A 78 20.00 -7.77 -3.99
C ASP A 78 18.49 -7.73 -4.28
N THR A 79 17.92 -6.55 -4.08
CA THR A 79 16.52 -6.26 -4.38
C THR A 79 16.19 -6.53 -5.85
N LEU A 80 17.14 -6.43 -6.79
CA LEU A 80 16.94 -6.79 -8.20
C LEU A 80 16.78 -8.31 -8.36
N GLY A 81 17.53 -9.11 -7.60
CA GLY A 81 17.39 -10.56 -7.55
C GLY A 81 16.02 -11.03 -7.05
N LEU A 82 15.43 -10.32 -6.08
CA LEU A 82 14.08 -10.60 -5.58
C LEU A 82 13.00 -10.33 -6.63
N ILE A 83 13.17 -9.28 -7.43
CA ILE A 83 12.18 -8.85 -8.45
C ILE A 83 12.24 -9.74 -9.70
N LYS A 84 13.42 -10.28 -10.05
CA LYS A 84 13.58 -11.18 -11.21
C LYS A 84 12.69 -12.43 -11.15
N ASN A 85 12.40 -12.94 -9.95
CA ASN A 85 11.55 -14.12 -9.77
C ASN A 85 10.04 -13.81 -9.79
N LEU A 86 9.66 -12.54 -10.01
CA LEU A 86 8.27 -12.08 -10.09
C LEU A 86 7.78 -11.84 -11.52
N MET A 87 8.70 -11.87 -12.50
CA MET A 87 8.43 -11.77 -13.94
C MET A 87 8.33 -13.17 -14.56
#